data_AF-A0A9P1CYP6-F1
#
_entry.id   AF-A0A9P1CYP6-F1
#
_cell.length_a   1.000
_cell.length_b   1.000
_cell.length_c   1.000
_cell.angle_alpha   90.00
_cell.angle_beta   90.00
_cell.angle_gamma   90.00
#
_symmetry.space_group_name_H-M   'P 1'
#
loop_
_entity.id
_entity.type
_entity.pdbx_description
1 polymer ?
#
loop_
_entity_poly.entity_id
_entity_poly.type
_entity_poly.pdbx_seq_one_letter_code
_entity_poly.pdbx_strand_id
1 'polypeptide(L)'
;MAPWIRPFFLLVVANAMEYHPPRYQIVDAKADIRDLDVGDIDDMETDVPAPFLDHVKKTRSKKKQPKLDFNSKEFQADPMSFMGGSGSGVTMAFVNLDIKWAEEHGKHGTTTLSRSWTSLLENGGVKVQVYDTDPGSILIVNQDPMNNLKIREFVLAQPHVDYYELSQRRHYPSGRTAPLVSDEERKQRLARIPGRLGVKEEPVRKAAESKSPKTGKGAKSE
;
A
#
# COMPACT_ATOMS: atom_id res chain seq x y z
N MET A 1 -39.51 42.32 21.16
CA MET A 1 -40.54 41.30 20.85
C MET A 1 -40.00 40.45 19.72
N ALA A 2 -39.56 39.23 20.01
CA ALA A 2 -38.99 38.31 19.03
C ALA A 2 -39.91 37.09 18.85
N PRO A 3 -40.28 36.71 17.62
CA PRO A 3 -41.20 35.60 17.40
C PRO A 3 -40.49 34.24 17.51
N TRP A 4 -41.13 33.35 18.24
CA TRP A 4 -40.68 31.99 18.59
C TRP A 4 -41.05 31.04 17.44
N ILE A 5 -40.06 30.53 16.71
CA ILE A 5 -40.26 29.58 15.61
C ILE A 5 -40.33 28.16 16.21
N ARG A 6 -41.50 27.53 16.14
CA ARG A 6 -41.67 26.12 16.51
C ARG A 6 -41.25 25.21 15.35
N PRO A 7 -40.39 24.21 15.56
CA PRO A 7 -40.07 23.24 14.53
C PRO A 7 -41.22 22.25 14.37
N PHE A 8 -41.74 22.15 13.15
CA PHE A 8 -42.65 21.10 12.71
C PHE A 8 -41.86 19.80 12.57
N PHE A 9 -42.09 18.83 13.45
CA PHE A 9 -41.58 17.48 13.28
C PHE A 9 -42.44 16.75 12.25
N LEU A 10 -41.90 16.59 11.04
CA LEU A 10 -42.51 15.82 9.98
C LEU A 10 -42.15 14.34 10.19
N LEU A 11 -43.09 13.57 10.73
CA LEU A 11 -42.95 12.14 10.96
C LEU A 11 -43.11 11.40 9.61
N VAL A 12 -42.00 11.09 8.95
CA VAL A 12 -41.99 10.27 7.74
C VAL A 12 -42.11 8.80 8.18
N VAL A 13 -43.31 8.24 8.03
CA VAL A 13 -43.54 6.78 8.17
C VAL A 13 -42.99 6.11 6.93
N ALA A 14 -41.72 5.72 6.98
CA ALA A 14 -41.09 4.89 5.96
C ALA A 14 -41.60 3.45 6.12
N ASN A 15 -42.53 3.05 5.24
CA ASN A 15 -42.88 1.64 5.04
C ASN A 15 -41.67 0.93 4.41
N ALA A 16 -40.84 0.33 5.25
CA ALA A 16 -39.81 -0.59 4.81
C ALA A 16 -40.50 -1.89 4.35
N MET A 17 -40.71 -2.04 3.03
CA MET A 17 -40.97 -3.36 2.46
C MET A 17 -39.70 -4.19 2.68
N GLU A 18 -39.77 -5.18 3.56
CA GLU A 18 -38.69 -6.13 3.80
C GLU A 18 -38.44 -6.91 2.51
N TYR A 19 -37.37 -6.53 1.79
CA TYR A 19 -36.88 -7.28 0.65
C TYR A 19 -36.21 -8.55 1.18
N HIS A 20 -36.90 -9.68 1.08
CA HIS A 20 -36.29 -10.98 1.29
C HIS A 20 -35.62 -11.42 0.00
N PRO A 21 -34.27 -11.50 -0.06
CA PRO A 21 -33.59 -11.99 -1.24
C PRO A 21 -34.01 -13.45 -1.48
N PRO A 22 -34.21 -13.84 -2.76
CA PRO A 22 -34.53 -15.23 -3.09
C PRO A 22 -33.45 -16.16 -2.53
N ARG A 23 -33.87 -17.15 -1.75
CA ARG A 23 -32.98 -18.18 -1.22
C ARG A 23 -32.73 -19.19 -2.33
N TYR A 24 -31.54 -19.11 -2.93
CA TYR A 24 -31.08 -20.13 -3.87
C TYR A 24 -30.65 -21.36 -3.07
N GLN A 25 -31.22 -22.51 -3.40
CA GLN A 25 -30.86 -23.80 -2.82
C GLN A 25 -30.16 -24.62 -3.89
N ILE A 26 -28.88 -24.92 -3.66
CA ILE A 26 -28.08 -25.74 -4.58
C ILE A 26 -28.55 -27.19 -4.38
N VAL A 27 -29.28 -27.70 -5.36
CA VAL A 27 -29.90 -29.04 -5.30
C VAL A 27 -28.87 -30.13 -5.56
N ASP A 28 -27.95 -29.91 -6.50
CA ASP A 28 -26.84 -30.81 -6.79
C ASP A 28 -25.61 -30.05 -7.28
N ALA A 29 -24.73 -29.71 -6.33
CA ALA A 29 -23.52 -28.96 -6.61
C ALA A 29 -22.60 -29.66 -7.63
N LYS A 30 -22.66 -30.99 -7.74
CA LYS A 30 -21.75 -31.75 -8.59
C LYS A 30 -22.23 -31.77 -10.05
N ALA A 31 -23.54 -31.73 -10.27
CA ALA A 31 -24.13 -31.55 -11.59
C ALA A 31 -23.98 -30.09 -12.06
N ASP A 32 -24.26 -29.11 -11.19
CA ASP A 32 -24.13 -27.69 -11.53
C ASP A 32 -22.69 -27.30 -11.89
N ILE A 33 -21.67 -27.85 -11.21
CA ILE A 33 -20.26 -27.62 -11.57
C ILE A 33 -19.92 -28.19 -12.95
N ARG A 34 -20.59 -29.28 -13.37
CA ARG A 34 -20.36 -29.94 -14.65
C ARG A 34 -21.03 -29.22 -15.81
N ASP A 35 -22.19 -28.62 -15.57
CA ASP A 35 -22.87 -27.76 -16.55
C ASP A 35 -22.26 -26.35 -16.60
N LEU A 36 -21.63 -25.91 -15.50
CA LEU A 36 -20.76 -24.73 -15.43
C LEU A 36 -19.32 -25.00 -15.88
N ASP A 37 -19.04 -26.20 -16.42
CA ASP A 37 -17.81 -26.50 -17.15
C ASP A 37 -17.87 -25.77 -18.50
N VAL A 38 -17.78 -24.43 -18.41
CA VAL A 38 -17.51 -23.55 -19.53
C VAL A 38 -16.20 -24.03 -20.12
N GLY A 39 -16.33 -24.73 -21.24
CA GLY A 39 -15.31 -25.59 -21.85
C GLY A 39 -13.88 -25.14 -21.61
N ASP A 40 -13.05 -26.13 -21.30
CA ASP A 40 -11.60 -26.07 -21.24
C ASP A 40 -11.09 -25.02 -22.23
N ILE A 41 -10.15 -24.18 -21.79
CA ILE A 41 -9.62 -23.08 -22.61
C ILE A 41 -9.03 -23.55 -23.96
N ASP A 42 -8.82 -24.87 -24.09
CA ASP A 42 -8.39 -25.58 -25.29
C ASP A 42 -9.51 -25.65 -26.36
N ASP A 43 -10.79 -25.63 -25.99
CA ASP A 43 -11.92 -25.53 -26.94
C ASP A 43 -12.04 -24.13 -27.58
N MET A 44 -11.43 -23.10 -26.99
CA MET A 44 -11.27 -21.78 -27.62
C MET A 44 -10.10 -21.70 -28.61
N GLU A 45 -9.28 -22.76 -28.77
CA GLU A 45 -8.19 -22.76 -29.77
C GLU A 45 -8.69 -23.05 -31.20
N THR A 46 -9.94 -23.50 -31.36
CA THR A 46 -10.47 -23.97 -32.65
C THR A 46 -10.99 -22.83 -33.55
N ASP A 47 -11.48 -21.73 -32.98
CA ASP A 47 -12.11 -20.63 -33.73
C ASP A 47 -11.19 -19.41 -33.99
N VAL A 48 -9.90 -19.53 -33.66
CA VAL A 48 -8.95 -18.43 -33.79
C VAL A 48 -8.08 -18.64 -35.03
N PRO A 49 -8.06 -17.69 -36.00
CA PRO A 49 -7.22 -17.80 -37.19
C PRO A 49 -5.75 -18.04 -36.82
N ALA A 50 -5.11 -19.01 -37.48
CA ALA A 50 -3.70 -19.38 -37.31
C ALA A 50 -2.71 -18.18 -37.14
N PRO A 51 -2.79 -17.07 -37.91
CA PRO A 51 -1.86 -15.95 -37.72
C PRO A 51 -2.00 -15.24 -36.36
N PHE A 52 -3.17 -15.31 -35.73
CA PHE A 52 -3.39 -14.72 -34.40
C PHE A 52 -2.81 -15.61 -33.31
N LEU A 53 -2.91 -16.93 -33.44
CA LEU A 53 -2.26 -17.89 -32.53
C LEU A 53 -0.74 -17.70 -32.50
N ASP A 54 -0.12 -17.49 -33.67
CA ASP A 54 1.32 -17.21 -33.75
C ASP A 54 1.67 -15.88 -33.07
N HIS A 55 0.84 -14.86 -33.20
CA HIS A 55 1.06 -13.58 -32.51
C HIS A 55 0.90 -13.70 -30.99
N VAL A 56 -0.06 -14.48 -30.50
CA VAL A 56 -0.26 -14.76 -29.08
C VAL A 56 0.88 -15.61 -28.53
N LYS A 57 1.30 -16.66 -29.23
CA LYS A 57 2.45 -17.52 -28.85
C LYS A 57 3.75 -16.73 -28.86
N LYS A 58 3.96 -15.83 -29.82
CA LYS A 58 5.14 -14.94 -29.89
C LYS A 58 5.11 -13.88 -28.78
N THR A 59 3.94 -13.37 -28.42
CA THR A 59 3.79 -12.43 -27.30
C THR A 59 3.97 -13.12 -25.94
N ARG A 60 3.44 -14.34 -25.76
CA ARG A 60 3.61 -15.16 -24.54
C ARG A 60 5.07 -15.61 -24.37
N SER A 61 5.73 -16.08 -25.43
CA SER A 61 7.14 -16.52 -25.35
C SER A 61 8.14 -15.37 -25.15
N LYS A 62 7.85 -14.16 -25.67
CA LYS A 62 8.66 -12.96 -25.40
C LYS A 62 8.53 -12.44 -23.97
N LYS A 63 7.35 -12.60 -23.36
CA LYS A 63 7.17 -12.39 -21.92
C LYS A 63 7.74 -13.61 -21.19
N LYS A 64 9.07 -13.66 -21.03
CA LYS A 64 9.71 -14.62 -20.13
C LYS A 64 9.20 -14.35 -18.73
N GLN A 65 8.10 -15.00 -18.34
CA GLN A 65 7.69 -14.99 -16.95
C GLN A 65 8.80 -15.67 -16.17
N PRO A 66 9.40 -14.98 -15.19
CA PRO A 66 10.47 -15.56 -14.43
C PRO A 66 9.95 -16.77 -13.64
N LYS A 67 10.40 -17.97 -14.01
CA LYS A 67 10.03 -19.24 -13.37
C LYS A 67 10.29 -19.13 -11.87
N LEU A 68 9.24 -19.26 -11.07
CA LEU A 68 9.37 -19.35 -9.63
C LEU A 68 9.91 -20.73 -9.28
N ASP A 69 11.00 -20.77 -8.51
CA ASP A 69 11.51 -22.01 -7.93
C ASP A 69 10.85 -22.22 -6.57
N PHE A 70 9.85 -23.11 -6.54
CA PHE A 70 9.13 -23.48 -5.31
C PHE A 70 10.00 -24.27 -4.32
N ASN A 71 11.18 -24.72 -4.72
CA ASN A 71 12.15 -25.39 -3.84
C ASN A 71 13.22 -24.44 -3.28
N SER A 72 13.11 -23.12 -3.52
CA SER A 72 14.07 -22.18 -2.93
C SER A 72 13.94 -22.17 -1.40
N LYS A 73 15.08 -22.03 -0.71
CA LYS A 73 15.13 -21.93 0.77
C LYS A 73 14.29 -20.75 1.29
N GLU A 74 14.12 -19.72 0.47
CA GLU A 74 13.35 -18.52 0.79
C GLU A 74 11.84 -18.79 0.75
N PHE A 75 11.36 -19.65 -0.16
CA PHE A 75 9.95 -20.06 -0.20
C PHE A 75 9.58 -20.92 1.00
N GLN A 76 10.48 -21.83 1.40
CA GLN A 76 10.28 -22.69 2.58
C GLN A 76 10.27 -21.90 3.90
N ALA A 77 11.00 -20.78 3.96
CA ALA A 77 11.13 -19.98 5.17
C ALA A 77 9.85 -19.20 5.55
N ASP A 78 9.03 -18.78 4.58
CA ASP A 78 7.80 -18.02 4.85
C ASP A 78 6.70 -18.26 3.80
N PRO A 79 6.11 -19.46 3.76
CA PRO A 79 5.02 -19.78 2.82
C PRO A 79 3.76 -18.93 3.06
N MET A 80 3.59 -18.42 4.29
CA MET A 80 2.48 -17.53 4.66
C MET A 80 2.59 -16.14 4.01
N SER A 81 3.79 -15.67 3.68
CA SER A 81 3.98 -14.45 2.87
C SER A 81 3.38 -14.57 1.46
N PHE A 82 3.21 -15.80 0.98
CA PHE A 82 2.63 -16.11 -0.33
C PHE A 82 1.10 -16.22 -0.28
N MET A 83 0.55 -16.77 0.80
CA MET A 83 -0.89 -16.95 0.99
C MET A 83 -1.61 -15.74 1.60
N GLY A 84 -0.90 -14.88 2.34
CA GLY A 84 -1.48 -13.73 3.05
C GLY A 84 -2.02 -12.60 2.16
N GLY A 85 -1.93 -12.72 0.83
CA GLY A 85 -2.41 -11.74 -0.14
C GLY A 85 -3.79 -12.05 -0.74
N SER A 86 -4.60 -12.94 -0.15
CA SER A 86 -5.88 -13.39 -0.74
C SER A 86 -7.00 -12.34 -0.78
N GLY A 87 -6.74 -11.09 -0.40
CA GLY A 87 -7.68 -9.98 -0.44
C GLY A 87 -7.17 -8.87 -1.34
N SER A 88 -7.72 -8.77 -2.56
CA SER A 88 -7.29 -7.86 -3.63
C SER A 88 -5.89 -8.18 -4.18
N GLY A 89 -5.81 -8.57 -5.45
CA GLY A 89 -4.56 -8.91 -6.14
C GLY A 89 -3.52 -7.79 -6.24
N VAL A 90 -3.73 -6.65 -5.56
CA VAL A 90 -2.78 -5.55 -5.49
C VAL A 90 -2.09 -5.54 -4.13
N THR A 91 -0.77 -5.77 -4.13
CA THR A 91 0.08 -5.62 -2.95
C THR A 91 0.79 -4.27 -2.97
N MET A 92 0.87 -3.64 -1.80
CA MET A 92 1.56 -2.38 -1.61
C MET A 92 2.74 -2.58 -0.67
N ALA A 93 3.90 -2.04 -1.03
CA ALA A 93 5.11 -2.09 -0.24
C ALA A 93 5.72 -0.71 -0.07
N PHE A 94 6.13 -0.38 1.16
CA PHE A 94 6.83 0.85 1.46
C PHE A 94 8.33 0.59 1.52
N VAL A 95 9.10 1.42 0.83
CA VAL A 95 10.55 1.38 0.85
C VAL A 95 11.05 2.64 1.52
N ASN A 96 11.71 2.46 2.66
CA ASN A 96 12.33 3.55 3.39
C ASN A 96 13.82 3.58 3.05
N LEU A 97 14.27 4.71 2.54
CA LEU A 97 15.67 4.94 2.18
C LEU A 97 16.49 5.32 3.42
N ASP A 98 17.81 5.22 3.29
CA ASP A 98 18.74 5.75 4.27
C ASP A 98 18.49 7.25 4.47
N ILE A 99 18.46 7.67 5.72
CA ILE A 99 18.20 9.05 6.08
C ILE A 99 19.27 9.99 5.57
N LYS A 100 20.53 9.57 5.56
CA LYS A 100 21.64 10.38 5.04
C LYS A 100 21.44 10.64 3.55
N TRP A 101 21.10 9.60 2.80
CA TRP A 101 20.81 9.71 1.37
C TRP A 101 19.61 10.62 1.11
N ALA A 102 18.55 10.49 1.92
CA ALA A 102 17.35 11.31 1.83
C ALA A 102 17.62 12.79 2.15
N GLU A 103 18.47 13.08 3.13
CA GLU A 103 18.90 14.45 3.48
C GLU A 103 19.72 15.09 2.36
N GLU A 104 20.61 14.32 1.72
CA GLU A 104 21.49 14.80 0.65
C GLU A 104 20.74 15.07 -0.66
N HIS A 105 19.85 14.16 -1.06
CA HIS A 105 19.21 14.23 -2.39
C HIS A 105 17.78 14.77 -2.35
N GLY A 106 17.17 14.80 -1.18
CA GLY A 106 15.81 15.28 -0.95
C GLY A 106 14.76 14.60 -1.81
N LYS A 107 13.69 15.34 -2.12
CA LYS A 107 12.57 14.85 -2.92
C LYS A 107 12.99 14.56 -4.37
N HIS A 108 13.82 15.43 -4.97
CA HIS A 108 14.23 15.28 -6.37
C HIS A 108 15.02 14.00 -6.63
N GLY A 109 15.93 13.64 -5.71
CA GLY A 109 16.62 12.35 -5.77
C GLY A 109 15.66 11.18 -5.67
N THR A 110 14.70 11.25 -4.73
CA THR A 110 13.69 10.19 -4.55
C THR A 110 12.85 10.00 -5.82
N THR A 111 12.41 11.08 -6.48
CA THR A 111 11.68 11.02 -7.76
C THR A 111 12.52 10.47 -8.91
N THR A 112 13.82 10.80 -8.95
CA THR A 112 14.73 10.29 -9.99
C THR A 112 14.98 8.79 -9.80
N LEU A 113 15.16 8.39 -8.54
CA LEU A 113 15.36 7.00 -8.16
C LEU A 113 14.12 6.15 -8.44
N SER A 114 12.92 6.64 -8.10
CA SER A 114 11.67 5.92 -8.36
C SER A 114 11.49 5.64 -9.85
N ARG A 115 11.77 6.62 -10.72
CA ARG A 115 11.74 6.43 -12.18
C ARG A 115 12.74 5.40 -12.68
N SER A 116 13.96 5.45 -12.15
CA SER A 116 15.01 4.47 -12.48
C SER A 116 14.58 3.05 -12.07
N TRP A 117 14.05 2.89 -10.86
CA TRP A 117 13.54 1.62 -10.37
C TRP A 117 12.37 1.08 -11.17
N THR A 118 11.42 1.93 -11.60
CA THR A 118 10.35 1.51 -12.51
C THR A 118 10.94 0.90 -13.78
N SER A 119 11.89 1.58 -14.42
CA SER A 119 12.52 1.07 -15.65
C SER A 119 13.29 -0.24 -15.41
N LEU A 120 14.04 -0.35 -14.31
CA LEU A 120 14.80 -1.56 -13.98
C LEU A 120 13.89 -2.76 -13.67
N LEU A 121 12.81 -2.55 -12.92
CA LEU A 121 11.85 -3.61 -12.60
C LEU A 121 11.08 -4.04 -13.86
N GLU A 122 10.66 -3.09 -14.70
CA GLU A 122 10.00 -3.39 -15.97
C GLU A 122 10.91 -4.16 -16.94
N ASN A 123 12.19 -3.77 -17.03
CA ASN A 123 13.19 -4.51 -17.81
C ASN A 123 13.43 -5.93 -17.25
N GLY A 124 13.28 -6.11 -15.93
CA GLY A 124 13.27 -7.40 -15.26
C GLY A 124 12.00 -8.22 -15.45
N GLY A 125 11.03 -7.73 -16.25
CA GLY A 125 9.74 -8.38 -16.50
C GLY A 125 8.73 -8.23 -15.36
N VAL A 126 9.02 -7.37 -14.37
CA VAL A 126 8.17 -7.11 -13.21
C VAL A 126 7.37 -5.83 -13.47
N LYS A 127 6.05 -5.96 -13.61
CA LYS A 127 5.15 -4.81 -13.80
C LYS A 127 4.76 -4.22 -12.46
N VAL A 128 5.28 -3.04 -12.14
CA VAL A 128 4.98 -2.33 -10.90
C VAL A 128 4.72 -0.86 -11.18
N GLN A 129 3.97 -0.23 -10.28
CA GLN A 129 3.83 1.23 -10.24
C GLN A 129 4.63 1.73 -9.04
N VAL A 130 5.61 2.60 -9.28
CA VAL A 130 6.48 3.16 -8.25
C VAL A 130 6.14 4.64 -8.07
N TYR A 131 5.79 5.03 -6.85
CA TYR A 131 5.42 6.38 -6.48
C TYR A 131 6.41 6.94 -5.45
N ASP A 132 6.85 8.18 -5.64
CA ASP A 132 7.54 8.95 -4.62
C ASP A 132 6.52 9.60 -3.67
N THR A 133 6.53 9.22 -2.39
CA THR A 133 5.56 9.72 -1.41
C THR A 133 6.13 10.89 -0.62
N ASP A 134 7.22 10.63 0.10
CA ASP A 134 7.96 11.57 0.93
C ASP A 134 9.45 11.56 0.53
N PRO A 135 10.23 12.60 0.84
CA PRO A 135 11.68 12.55 0.66
C PRO A 135 12.26 11.37 1.47
N GLY A 136 12.86 10.40 0.78
CA GLY A 136 13.35 9.16 1.39
C GLY A 136 12.33 8.02 1.54
N SER A 137 11.13 8.15 0.99
CA SER A 137 10.09 7.11 1.01
C SER A 137 9.49 6.85 -0.36
N ILE A 138 9.50 5.59 -0.79
CA ILE A 138 8.98 5.13 -2.06
C ILE A 138 7.86 4.11 -1.80
N LEU A 139 6.72 4.28 -2.47
CA LEU A 139 5.63 3.31 -2.46
C LEU A 139 5.68 2.50 -3.75
N ILE A 140 5.75 1.18 -3.63
CA ILE A 140 5.67 0.24 -4.75
C ILE A 140 4.31 -0.44 -4.69
N VAL A 141 3.54 -0.31 -5.77
CA VAL A 141 2.26 -0.99 -5.97
C VAL A 141 2.46 -2.07 -7.02
N ASN A 142 2.18 -3.30 -6.62
CA ASN A 142 2.36 -4.49 -7.44
C ASN A 142 1.01 -5.19 -7.63
N GLN A 143 0.69 -5.58 -8.86
CA GLN A 143 -0.57 -6.27 -9.19
C GLN A 143 -0.43 -7.80 -9.20
N ASP A 144 0.79 -8.31 -9.06
CA ASP A 144 1.07 -9.73 -9.13
C ASP A 144 1.88 -10.17 -7.90
N PRO A 145 1.25 -10.80 -6.90
CA PRO A 145 1.92 -11.16 -5.65
C PRO A 145 3.13 -12.07 -5.86
N MET A 146 3.21 -12.80 -6.98
CA MET A 146 4.36 -13.63 -7.34
C MET A 146 5.65 -12.84 -7.52
N ASN A 147 5.54 -11.55 -7.85
CA ASN A 147 6.69 -10.68 -8.04
C ASN A 147 7.19 -10.04 -6.73
N ASN A 148 6.46 -10.17 -5.61
CA ASN A 148 6.87 -9.56 -4.33
C ASN A 148 8.25 -10.03 -3.86
N LEU A 149 8.58 -11.31 -4.08
CA LEU A 149 9.90 -11.86 -3.73
C LEU A 149 11.02 -11.17 -4.52
N LYS A 150 10.83 -11.02 -5.83
CA LYS A 150 11.79 -10.37 -6.74
C LYS A 150 11.94 -8.89 -6.44
N ILE A 151 10.82 -8.22 -6.15
CA ILE A 151 10.82 -6.80 -5.74
C ILE A 151 11.60 -6.64 -4.44
N ARG A 152 11.34 -7.49 -3.44
CA ARG A 152 12.05 -7.47 -2.16
C ARG A 152 13.55 -7.66 -2.36
N GLU A 153 13.97 -8.68 -3.11
CA GLU A 153 15.39 -8.92 -3.41
C GLU A 153 16.05 -7.75 -4.12
N PHE A 154 15.39 -7.22 -5.17
CA PHE A 154 15.88 -6.06 -5.92
C PHE A 154 16.08 -4.84 -5.02
N VAL A 155 15.08 -4.53 -4.18
CA VAL A 155 15.08 -3.37 -3.28
C VAL A 155 16.15 -3.53 -2.19
N LEU A 156 16.23 -4.71 -1.55
CA LEU A 156 17.22 -4.96 -0.49
C LEU A 156 18.66 -5.03 -1.00
N ALA A 157 18.85 -5.29 -2.29
CA ALA A 157 20.17 -5.21 -2.94
C ALA A 157 20.66 -3.77 -3.16
N GLN A 158 19.79 -2.75 -3.03
CA GLN A 158 20.17 -1.36 -3.26
C GLN A 158 20.90 -0.78 -2.03
N PRO A 159 22.02 -0.06 -2.21
CA PRO A 159 22.85 0.41 -1.10
C PRO A 159 22.20 1.53 -0.27
N HIS A 160 21.23 2.24 -0.82
CA HIS A 160 20.57 3.40 -0.20
C HIS A 160 19.25 3.03 0.49
N VAL A 161 18.93 1.73 0.60
CA VAL A 161 17.69 1.27 1.25
C VAL A 161 17.98 0.96 2.72
N ASP A 162 17.16 1.54 3.60
CA ASP A 162 17.17 1.19 5.00
C ASP A 162 16.32 -0.07 5.21
N TYR A 163 15.02 -0.02 4.95
CA TYR A 163 14.17 -1.20 5.09
C TYR A 163 13.03 -1.22 4.07
N TYR A 164 12.56 -2.43 3.80
CA TYR A 164 11.43 -2.74 2.93
C TYR A 164 10.28 -3.26 3.79
N GLU A 165 9.11 -2.63 3.72
CA GLU A 165 7.92 -3.01 4.49
C GLU A 165 6.83 -3.52 3.56
N LEU A 166 6.40 -4.76 3.77
CA LEU A 166 5.31 -5.41 3.05
C LEU A 166 4.35 -6.02 4.05
N SER A 167 3.06 -5.67 3.97
CA SER A 167 2.01 -6.21 4.86
C SER A 167 2.38 -6.13 6.35
N GLN A 168 2.87 -4.96 6.79
CA GLN A 168 3.30 -4.67 8.17
C GLN A 168 4.55 -5.45 8.63
N ARG A 169 5.20 -6.22 7.74
CA ARG A 169 6.47 -6.89 8.02
C ARG A 169 7.62 -6.09 7.46
N ARG A 170 8.60 -5.79 8.31
CA ARG A 170 9.83 -5.10 7.92
C ARG A 170 10.90 -6.12 7.55
N HIS A 171 11.52 -5.91 6.40
CA HIS A 171 12.64 -6.67 5.88
C HIS A 171 13.85 -5.75 5.77
N TYR A 172 15.01 -6.26 6.16
CA TYR A 172 16.25 -5.48 6.23
C TYR A 172 17.28 -6.04 5.25
N PRO A 173 18.23 -5.19 4.77
CA PRO A 173 19.37 -5.64 3.99
C PRO A 173 20.20 -6.71 4.73
N SER A 174 20.98 -7.48 3.97
CA SER A 174 21.79 -8.56 4.52
C SER A 174 22.73 -8.07 5.63
N GLY A 175 22.78 -8.83 6.73
CA GLY A 175 23.62 -8.51 7.88
C GLY A 175 22.98 -7.55 8.90
N ARG A 176 21.73 -7.12 8.70
CA ARG A 176 21.04 -6.21 9.62
C ARG A 176 19.68 -6.75 10.05
N THR A 177 19.29 -6.48 11.30
CA THR A 177 18.02 -6.95 11.89
C THR A 177 17.13 -5.80 12.40
N ALA A 178 17.64 -4.57 12.37
CA ALA A 178 17.00 -3.37 12.90
C ALA A 178 17.23 -2.19 11.94
N PRO A 179 16.38 -1.14 11.98
CA PRO A 179 16.60 0.07 11.19
C PRO A 179 17.86 0.82 11.67
N LEU A 180 18.50 1.61 10.81
CA LEU A 180 19.68 2.41 11.19
C LEU A 180 19.37 3.45 12.26
N VAL A 181 18.14 3.96 12.24
CA VAL A 181 17.68 5.06 13.05
C VAL A 181 16.30 4.71 13.61
N SER A 182 15.99 5.16 14.82
CA SER A 182 14.65 4.97 15.40
C SER A 182 13.59 5.69 14.57
N ASP A 183 12.35 5.20 14.58
CA ASP A 183 11.26 5.79 13.81
C ASP A 183 10.98 7.25 14.22
N GLU A 184 11.16 7.57 15.51
CA GLU A 184 11.02 8.95 16.03
C GLU A 184 12.11 9.87 15.52
N GLU A 185 13.37 9.44 15.61
CA GLU A 185 14.51 10.25 15.14
C GLU A 185 14.44 10.44 13.62
N ARG A 186 14.06 9.40 12.87
CA ARG A 186 13.80 9.49 11.43
C ARG A 186 12.74 10.55 11.14
N LYS A 187 11.60 10.51 11.85
CA LYS A 187 10.52 11.49 11.67
C LYS A 187 10.99 12.92 11.96
N GLN A 188 11.78 13.12 13.02
CA GLN A 188 12.33 14.42 13.38
C GLN A 188 13.29 14.96 12.32
N ARG A 189 14.19 14.12 11.81
CA ARG A 189 15.15 14.51 10.76
C ARG A 189 14.47 14.80 9.43
N LEU A 190 13.56 13.92 9.00
CA LEU A 190 12.77 14.14 7.77
C LEU A 190 11.87 15.39 7.86
N ALA A 191 11.42 15.78 9.06
CA ALA A 191 10.66 17.02 9.24
C ALA A 191 11.52 18.28 9.05
N ARG A 192 12.85 18.19 9.18
CA ARG A 192 13.77 19.32 8.94
C ARG A 192 14.09 19.51 7.46
N ILE A 193 13.81 18.52 6.60
CA ILE A 193 14.10 18.61 5.18
C ILE A 193 13.08 19.54 4.51
N PRO A 194 13.52 20.66 3.88
CA PRO A 194 12.63 21.57 3.19
C PRO A 194 11.97 20.89 1.98
N GLY A 195 10.65 21.03 1.83
CA GLY A 195 9.89 20.45 0.71
C GLY A 195 8.98 19.27 1.04
N ARG A 196 8.85 18.89 2.32
CA ARG A 196 7.80 17.97 2.74
C ARG A 196 6.42 18.65 2.59
N LEU A 197 5.63 18.17 1.64
CA LEU A 197 4.26 18.63 1.38
C LEU A 197 3.38 18.32 2.59
N GLY A 198 3.32 19.21 3.58
CA GLY A 198 2.38 19.06 4.69
C GLY A 198 2.81 19.59 6.05
N VAL A 199 4.08 19.94 6.25
CA VAL A 199 4.45 20.69 7.46
C VAL A 199 4.15 22.17 7.19
N LYS A 200 2.87 22.54 7.29
CA LYS A 200 2.56 23.87 7.83
C LYS A 200 3.29 23.89 9.16
N GLU A 201 4.31 24.73 9.30
CA GLU A 201 4.87 25.07 10.60
C GLU A 201 3.67 25.41 11.48
N GLU A 202 3.24 24.50 12.35
CA GLU A 202 2.31 24.90 13.38
C GLU A 202 3.09 25.94 14.16
N PRO A 203 2.62 27.21 14.19
CA PRO A 203 3.32 28.23 14.93
C PRO A 203 3.38 27.69 16.35
N VAL A 204 4.61 27.44 16.83
CA VAL A 204 4.87 27.10 18.22
C VAL A 204 4.14 28.19 18.99
N ARG A 205 2.96 27.85 19.53
CA ARG A 205 2.21 28.73 20.40
C ARG A 205 3.12 28.87 21.59
N LYS A 206 3.93 29.94 21.57
CA LYS A 206 4.67 30.42 22.73
C LYS A 206 3.65 30.38 23.85
N ALA A 207 3.87 29.46 24.79
CA ALA A 207 3.11 29.41 26.00
C ALA A 207 3.24 30.81 26.61
N ALA A 208 2.21 31.62 26.43
CA ALA A 208 2.08 32.91 27.06
C ALA A 208 1.87 32.62 28.54
N GLU A 209 3.02 32.52 29.20
CA GLU A 209 3.31 32.89 30.56
C GLU A 209 2.34 33.93 31.14
N SER A 210 1.96 33.70 32.39
CA SER A 210 1.39 34.66 33.35
C SER A 210 -0.09 35.06 33.22
N LYS A 211 -0.97 34.23 33.79
CA LYS A 211 -2.10 34.78 34.57
C LYS A 211 -1.69 34.81 36.04
N SER A 212 -1.44 36.03 36.50
CA SER A 212 -1.14 36.47 37.85
C SER A 212 -2.22 36.07 38.88
N PRO A 213 -1.83 35.86 40.15
CA PRO A 213 -2.77 35.59 41.24
C PRO A 213 -3.49 36.88 41.64
N LYS A 214 -4.81 36.94 41.43
CA LYS A 214 -5.63 38.06 41.87
C LYS A 214 -6.14 37.80 43.29
N THR A 215 -5.48 38.46 44.24
CA THR A 215 -5.98 38.99 45.51
C THR A 215 -7.47 38.79 45.85
N GLY A 216 -7.73 38.09 46.95
CA GLY A 216 -9.01 38.07 47.67
C GLY A 216 -8.81 38.39 49.15
N LYS A 217 -8.73 39.68 49.45
CA LYS A 217 -8.69 40.25 50.80
C LYS A 217 -10.15 40.39 51.28
N GLY A 218 -10.54 39.62 52.29
CA GLY A 218 -11.87 39.66 52.90
C GLY A 218 -11.77 39.56 54.41
N ALA A 219 -11.47 40.68 55.05
CA ALA A 219 -11.61 40.89 56.48
C ALA A 219 -12.97 41.57 56.73
N LYS A 220 -13.83 40.97 57.56
CA LYS A 220 -14.74 41.58 58.55
C LYS A 220 -15.96 40.69 58.84
N SER A 221 -16.09 40.29 60.09
CA SER A 221 -17.29 40.25 60.95
C SER A 221 -16.88 39.47 62.19
N GLU A 222 -16.59 40.17 63.29
CA GLU A 222 -17.49 40.31 64.45
C GLU A 222 -17.59 39.03 65.28
#